data_AF-A0A2E5C6X4-F1
#
_entry.id   AF-A0A2E5C6X4-F1
#
_cell.length_a   1.000
_cell.length_b   1.000
_cell.length_c   1.000
_cell.angle_alpha   90.00
_cell.angle_beta   90.00
_cell.angle_gamma   90.00
#
_symmetry.space_group_name_H-M   'P 1'
#
loop_
_entity.id
_entity.type
_entity.pdbx_description
1 polymer ?
#
loop_
_entity_poly.entity_id
_entity_poly.type
_entity_poly.pdbx_seq_one_letter_code
_entity_poly.pdbx_strand_id
1 'polypeptide(L)' 'MVTHVWDHFHELSNQRHSGPEPLSWGEIESWSRLTGTPVSNDEVSMLIAMDSAYRHAVSNEQSSNRKQAQPEPKGGR' A
#
# COMPACT_ATOMS: atom_id res chain seq x y z
N MET A 1 1.91 1.97 -22.77
CA MET A 1 2.82 1.15 -21.95
C MET A 1 2.81 1.67 -20.52
N VAL A 2 1.72 1.45 -19.79
CA VAL A 2 1.58 1.82 -18.36
C VAL A 2 0.92 0.69 -17.56
N THR A 3 0.59 -0.42 -18.22
CA THR A 3 -0.18 -1.54 -17.68
C THR A 3 0.61 -2.40 -16.69
N HIS A 4 1.93 -2.53 -16.88
CA HIS A 4 2.73 -3.47 -16.08
C HIS A 4 3.04 -2.98 -14.66
N VAL A 5 3.30 -1.68 -14.46
CA VAL A 5 3.65 -1.14 -13.13
C VAL A 5 2.49 -1.27 -12.12
N TRP A 6 1.25 -1.13 -12.61
CA TRP A 6 0.06 -1.32 -11.77
C TRP A 6 -0.07 -2.76 -11.29
N ASP A 7 0.17 -3.73 -12.17
CA ASP A 7 0.14 -5.15 -11.82
C ASP A 7 1.25 -5.49 -10.82
N HIS A 8 2.47 -4.98 -11.04
CA HIS A 8 3.61 -5.15 -10.12
C HIS A 8 3.29 -4.60 -8.72
N PHE A 9 2.68 -3.41 -8.65
CA PHE A 9 2.24 -2.82 -7.39
C PHE A 9 1.23 -3.71 -6.67
N HIS A 10 0.24 -4.25 -7.39
CA HIS A 10 -0.78 -5.11 -6.81
C HIS A 10 -0.19 -6.41 -6.25
N GLU A 11 0.74 -7.03 -6.98
CA GLU A 11 1.47 -8.22 -6.49
C GLU A 11 2.26 -7.93 -5.22
N LEU A 12 3.04 -6.84 -5.21
CA LEU A 12 3.84 -6.40 -4.06
C LEU A 12 2.95 -6.09 -2.85
N SER A 13 1.86 -5.36 -3.07
CA SER A 13 0.92 -4.96 -2.01
C SER A 13 0.19 -6.16 -1.39
N ASN A 14 -0.19 -7.16 -2.19
CA ASN A 14 -0.88 -8.36 -1.69
C ASN A 14 0.00 -9.30 -0.86
N GLN A 15 1.32 -9.27 -1.04
CA GLN A 15 2.24 -10.08 -0.23
C GLN A 15 2.40 -9.52 1.20
N ARG A 16 2.03 -8.26 1.44
CA ARG A 16 2.19 -7.59 2.73
C ARG A 16 1.10 -8.05 3.70
N HIS A 17 1.45 -8.98 4.58
CA HIS A 17 0.55 -9.53 5.60
C HIS A 17 0.35 -8.62 6.82
N SER A 18 1.22 -7.63 7.03
CA SER A 18 1.22 -6.80 8.25
C SER A 18 1.32 -5.30 7.95
N GLY A 19 0.24 -4.58 8.26
CA GLY A 19 0.21 -3.12 8.51
C GLY A 19 0.66 -2.21 7.35
N PRO A 20 0.65 -0.88 7.54
CA PRO A 20 0.97 0.10 6.50
C PRO A 20 2.48 0.45 6.48
N GLU A 21 3.36 -0.54 6.58
CA GLU A 21 4.79 -0.31 6.33
C GLU A 21 5.00 0.20 4.89
N PRO A 22 5.87 1.19 4.68
CA PRO A 22 6.17 1.66 3.32
C PRO A 22 6.92 0.57 2.55
N LEU A 23 6.59 0.44 1.27
CA LEU A 23 7.34 -0.44 0.37
C LEU A 23 8.81 0.04 0.29
N SER A 24 9.73 -0.84 0.66
CA SER A 24 11.16 -0.53 0.65
C SER A 24 11.81 -0.84 -0.69
N TRP A 25 12.93 -0.15 -0.97
CA TRP A 25 13.77 -0.42 -2.13
C TRP A 25 14.27 -1.88 -2.16
N GLY A 26 14.56 -2.45 -0.99
CA GLY A 26 15.01 -3.85 -0.87
C GLY A 26 13.92 -4.87 -1.20
N GLU A 27 12.65 -4.57 -0.90
CA GLU A 27 11.52 -5.43 -1.30
C GLU A 27 11.31 -5.40 -2.82
N ILE A 28 11.42 -4.23 -3.44
CA ILE A 28 11.30 -4.07 -4.90
C ILE A 28 12.45 -4.80 -5.60
N GLU A 29 13.68 -4.65 -5.11
CA GLU A 29 14.84 -5.38 -5.64
C GLU A 29 14.67 -6.89 -5.49
N SER A 30 14.23 -7.35 -4.32
CA SER A 30 14.03 -8.78 -4.05
C SER A 30 12.93 -9.36 -4.95
N TRP A 31 11.81 -8.67 -5.11
CA TRP A 31 10.73 -9.07 -6.01
C TRP A 31 11.17 -9.10 -7.48
N SER A 32 11.90 -8.08 -7.93
CA SER A 32 12.46 -8.03 -9.29
C SER A 32 13.37 -9.22 -9.57
N ARG A 33 14.26 -9.56 -8.63
CA ARG A 33 15.15 -10.73 -8.73
C ARG A 33 14.39 -12.05 -8.70
N LEU A 34 13.38 -12.19 -7.84
CA LEU A 34 12.60 -13.42 -7.67
C LEU A 34 11.71 -13.72 -8.88
N THR A 35 11.10 -12.70 -9.47
CA THR A 35 10.21 -12.84 -10.63
C THR A 35 10.94 -12.83 -11.96
N GLY A 36 12.21 -12.43 -11.97
CA GLY A 36 12.97 -12.20 -13.21
C GLY A 36 12.47 -10.99 -14.00
N THR A 37 11.70 -10.11 -13.36
CA THR A 37 11.11 -8.91 -13.99
C THR A 37 12.05 -7.73 -13.77
N PRO A 38 12.73 -7.21 -14.81
CA PRO A 38 13.56 -6.03 -14.67
C PRO A 38 12.68 -4.80 -14.40
N VAL A 39 13.02 -4.04 -13.36
CA VAL A 39 12.36 -2.78 -13.00
C VAL A 39 13.34 -1.64 -13.20
N SER A 40 12.97 -0.66 -14.00
CA SER A 40 13.76 0.55 -14.20
C SER A 40 13.66 1.51 -13.01
N ASN A 41 14.63 2.42 -12.87
CA ASN A 41 14.61 3.44 -11.80
C ASN A 41 13.34 4.31 -11.82
N ASP A 42 12.80 4.58 -13.00
CA ASP A 42 11.56 5.34 -13.16
C ASP A 42 10.36 4.55 -12.63
N GLU A 43 10.28 3.25 -12.93
CA GLU A 43 9.23 2.36 -12.43
C GLU A 43 9.33 2.17 -10.92
N VAL A 44 10.55 2.07 -10.36
CA VAL A 44 10.75 2.06 -8.90
C VAL A 44 10.19 3.34 -8.27
N SER A 45 10.47 4.49 -8.87
CA SER A 45 9.95 5.78 -8.39
C SER A 45 8.42 5.84 -8.46
N MET A 46 7.82 5.29 -9.53
CA MET A 46 6.37 5.16 -9.66
C MET A 46 5.78 4.24 -8.60
N LEU A 47 6.37 3.07 -8.34
CA LEU A 47 5.91 2.12 -7.32
C LEU A 47 5.89 2.76 -5.93
N ILE A 48 6.93 3.52 -5.56
CA ILE A 48 6.99 4.24 -4.28
C ILE A 48 5.93 5.34 -4.20
N ALA A 49 5.72 6.10 -5.28
CA ALA A 49 4.69 7.13 -5.31
C ALA A 49 3.29 6.53 -5.16
N MET A 50 3.03 5.39 -5.81
CA MET A 50 1.78 4.65 -5.72
C MET A 50 1.55 4.08 -4.32
N ASP A 51 2.57 3.48 -3.69
CA ASP A 51 2.49 2.99 -2.31
C ASP A 51 2.16 4.10 -1.31
N SER A 52 2.81 5.26 -1.46
CA SER A 52 2.50 6.44 -0.66
C SER A 52 1.04 6.87 -0.80
N ALA A 53 0.55 6.99 -2.04
CA ALA A 53 -0.83 7.39 -2.32
C ALA A 53 -1.84 6.38 -1.76
N TYR A 54 -1.59 5.09 -1.93
CA TYR A 54 -2.43 4.01 -1.40
C TYR A 54 -2.51 4.06 0.13
N ARG A 55 -1.37 4.22 0.82
CA ARG A 55 -1.32 4.36 2.27
C ARG A 55 -2.09 5.59 2.77
N HIS A 56 -1.96 6.73 2.09
CA HIS A 56 -2.72 7.93 2.43
C HIS A 56 -4.22 7.70 2.30
N ALA A 57 -4.68 7.02 1.24
CA ALA A 57 -6.08 6.67 1.06
C ALA A 57 -6.57 5.72 2.18
N VAL A 58 -5.86 4.62 2.42
CA VAL A 58 -6.21 3.61 3.45
C VAL A 58 -6.23 4.22 4.86
N SER A 59 -5.27 5.08 5.19
CA SER A 59 -5.22 5.78 6.49
C SER A 59 -6.43 6.70 6.69
N ASN A 60 -6.82 7.43 5.64
CA ASN A 60 -8.00 8.29 5.67
C ASN A 60 -9.30 7.47 5.84
N GLU A 61 -9.39 6.30 5.21
CA GLU A 61 -10.53 5.39 5.35
C GLU A 61 -10.63 4.79 6.75
N GLN A 62 -9.51 4.32 7.32
CA GLN A 62 -9.48 3.81 8.71
C GLN A 62 -9.87 4.89 9.72
N SER A 63 -9.41 6.12 9.50
CA SER A 63 -9.75 7.28 10.33
C SER A 63 -11.24 7.62 10.25
N SER A 64 -11.84 7.48 9.07
CA SER A 64 -13.27 7.71 8.84
C SER A 64 -14.14 6.61 9.47
N ASN A 65 -13.74 5.35 9.32
CA ASN A 65 -14.48 4.21 9.87
C ASN A 65 -14.44 4.18 11.41
N ARG A 66 -13.29 4.55 12.01
CA ARG A 66 -13.17 4.64 13.48
C ARG A 66 -14.03 5.74 14.09
N LYS A 67 -14.33 6.81 13.37
CA LYS A 67 -15.25 7.87 13.83
C LYS A 67 -16.71 7.42 13.84
N GLN A 68 -17.09 6.45 13.01
CA GLN A 68 -18.46 5.91 12.98
C GLN A 68 -18.69 4.77 13.98
N ALA A 69 -17.62 4.06 14.38
CA ALA A 69 -17.71 2.90 15.28
C ALA A 69 -17.71 3.25 16.78
N GLN A 70 -17.78 4.52 17.18
CA GLN A 70 -17.89 4.90 18.59
C GLN A 70 -19.37 5.07 18.96
N PRO A 71 -20.00 4.11 19.68
CA PRO A 71 -21.36 4.30 20.17
C PRO A 71 -21.37 5.37 21.26
N GLU A 72 -22.37 6.25 21.22
CA GLU A 72 -22.62 7.30 22.22
C GLU A 72 -22.60 6.71 23.65
N PRO A 73 -22.07 7.45 24.64
CA PRO A 73 -22.08 6.98 26.02
C PRO A 73 -23.54 6.84 26.47
N LYS A 74 -23.97 5.60 26.77
CA LYS A 74 -25.27 5.35 27.41
C LYS A 74 -25.27 5.97 28.81
N GLY A 75 -25.71 7.22 28.87
CA GLY A 75 -26.21 7.85 30.09
C GLY A 75 -27.69 7.48 30.30
N GLY A 76 -28.02 6.98 31.48
CA GLY A 76 -29.39 6.74 31.96
C GLY A 76 -29.59 5.30 32.44
N ARG A 77 -29.94 5.01 33.69
CA ARG A 77 -30.55 5.81 34.78
C ARG A 77 -29.94 5.39 36.12
#